data_AF-A0A5J9WQP2-F1
#
_entry.id   AF-A0A5J9WQP2-F1
#
_cell.length_a   1.000
_cell.length_b   1.000
_cell.length_c   1.000
_cell.angle_alpha   90.00
_cell.angle_beta   90.00
_cell.angle_gamma   90.00
#
_symmetry.space_group_name_H-M   'P 1'
#
loop_
_entity.id
_entity.type
_entity.pdbx_description
1 polymer ?
#
loop_
_entity_poly.entity_id
_entity_poly.type
_entity_poly.pdbx_seq_one_letter_code
_entity_poly.pdbx_strand_id
1 'polypeptide(L)'
;LSASSLFQAIEVGDLDQKIRIAEELDGNIIRCIDDQNANHVVQKCIECMPQQHISFIYQNMYGHVVELSAHQYGCRVIQRVLEYCNHPSIQKNILSEIMEQIYWLAKDQYGNYVVQVSHTLYYVLVLYIIINQSLTAAWRSAFAVCNYKAIRTGIRQSSLEEHLA
;
A
#
# COMPACT_ATOMS: atom_id res chain seq x y z
N LEU A 1 8.04 -18.37 24.77
CA LEU A 1 7.10 -19.24 24.02
C LEU A 1 7.58 -19.29 22.57
N SER A 2 7.49 -20.43 21.88
CA SER A 2 7.84 -20.46 20.45
C SER A 2 6.73 -19.79 19.63
N ALA A 3 7.07 -19.19 18.48
CA ALA A 3 6.08 -18.53 17.63
C ALA A 3 4.98 -19.49 17.15
N SER A 4 5.27 -20.79 16.99
CA SER A 4 4.28 -21.82 16.67
C SER A 4 3.28 -22.03 17.82
N SER A 5 3.73 -22.01 19.07
CA SER A 5 2.82 -22.11 20.23
C SER A 5 1.93 -20.86 20.37
N LEU A 6 2.46 -19.67 20.08
CA LEU A 6 1.67 -18.43 20.09
C LEU A 6 0.64 -18.42 18.97
N PHE A 7 1.00 -18.89 17.77
CA PHE A 7 0.08 -19.00 16.64
C PHE A 7 -1.12 -19.90 16.99
N GLN A 8 -0.85 -21.11 17.49
CA GLN A 8 -1.91 -22.03 17.89
C GLN A 8 -2.80 -21.44 18.99
N ALA A 9 -2.20 -20.77 19.97
CA ALA A 9 -2.96 -20.13 21.05
C ALA A 9 -3.87 -18.99 20.54
N ILE A 10 -3.45 -18.21 19.54
CA ILE A 10 -4.32 -17.19 18.93
C ILE A 10 -5.44 -17.83 18.10
N GLU A 11 -5.17 -18.98 17.48
CA GLU A 11 -6.17 -19.67 16.66
C GLU A 11 -7.29 -20.28 17.51
N VAL A 12 -6.94 -21.06 18.55
CA VAL A 12 -7.91 -21.87 19.31
C VAL A 12 -8.22 -21.35 20.72
N GLY A 13 -7.47 -20.36 21.22
CA GLY A 13 -7.65 -19.83 22.57
C GLY A 13 -8.95 -19.05 22.75
N ASP A 14 -9.36 -18.87 24.01
CA ASP A 14 -10.45 -17.95 24.36
C ASP A 14 -10.04 -16.48 24.14
N LEU A 15 -11.02 -15.57 24.14
CA LEU A 15 -10.75 -14.16 23.84
C LEU A 15 -9.75 -13.53 24.83
N ASP A 16 -9.82 -13.89 26.12
CA ASP A 16 -8.92 -13.33 27.13
C ASP A 16 -7.48 -13.81 26.94
N GLN A 17 -7.29 -15.07 26.53
CA GLN A 17 -5.99 -15.61 26.13
C GLN A 17 -5.44 -14.88 24.91
N LYS A 18 -6.26 -14.66 23.88
CA LYS A 18 -5.87 -13.91 22.68
C LYS A 18 -5.45 -12.48 23.00
N ILE A 19 -6.21 -11.79 23.86
CA ILE A 19 -5.90 -10.43 24.31
C ILE A 19 -4.55 -10.39 25.02
N ARG A 20 -4.31 -11.27 26.00
CA ARG A 20 -3.03 -11.30 26.72
C ARG A 20 -1.84 -11.51 25.79
N ILE A 21 -1.97 -12.40 24.79
CA ILE A 21 -0.91 -12.63 23.81
C ILE A 21 -0.70 -11.40 22.93
N ALA A 22 -1.77 -10.74 22.49
CA ALA A 22 -1.65 -9.52 21.68
C ALA A 22 -0.96 -8.39 22.46
N GLU A 23 -1.28 -8.23 23.74
CA GLU A 23 -0.64 -7.23 24.62
C GLU A 23 0.87 -7.44 24.74
N GLU A 24 1.38 -8.67 24.67
CA GLU A 24 2.83 -8.95 24.65
C GLU A 24 3.52 -8.43 23.38
N LEU A 25 2.77 -8.18 22.29
CA LEU A 25 3.30 -7.63 21.04
C LEU A 25 3.35 -6.09 21.05
N ASP A 26 2.65 -5.44 21.99
CA ASP A 26 2.58 -3.98 22.04
C ASP A 26 3.97 -3.36 22.29
N GLY A 27 4.21 -2.21 21.67
CA GLY A 27 5.51 -1.53 21.66
C GLY A 27 6.60 -2.15 20.80
N ASN A 28 6.37 -3.32 20.17
CA ASN A 28 7.35 -3.99 19.30
C ASN A 28 6.82 -4.38 17.91
N ILE A 29 5.67 -3.84 17.51
CA ILE A 29 4.94 -4.30 16.32
C ILE A 29 5.78 -4.29 15.04
N ILE A 30 6.52 -3.21 14.75
CA ILE A 30 7.37 -3.15 13.54
C ILE A 30 8.39 -4.29 13.54
N ARG A 31 9.07 -4.52 14.67
CA ARG A 31 10.03 -5.62 14.82
C ARG A 31 9.36 -6.99 14.68
N CYS A 32 8.14 -7.15 15.19
CA CYS A 32 7.39 -8.40 15.04
C CYS A 32 7.01 -8.66 13.57
N ILE A 33 6.69 -7.61 12.81
CA ILE A 33 6.39 -7.73 11.38
C ILE A 33 7.64 -8.14 10.58
N ASP A 34 8.82 -7.69 10.99
CA ASP A 34 10.09 -8.04 10.34
C ASP A 34 10.60 -9.45 10.66
N ASP A 35 10.06 -10.09 11.69
CA ASP A 35 10.44 -11.45 12.07
C ASP A 35 9.69 -12.50 11.23
N GLN A 36 10.44 -13.49 10.72
CA GLN A 36 9.92 -14.56 9.87
C GLN A 36 8.79 -15.40 10.50
N ASN A 37 8.69 -15.43 11.84
CA ASN A 37 7.66 -16.18 12.55
C ASN A 37 6.62 -15.26 13.21
N ALA A 38 7.05 -14.16 13.85
CA ALA A 38 6.14 -13.29 14.58
C ALA A 38 5.17 -12.54 13.66
N ASN A 39 5.52 -12.31 12.39
CA ASN A 39 4.59 -11.74 11.42
C ASN A 39 3.30 -12.56 11.27
N HIS A 40 3.37 -13.89 11.43
CA HIS A 40 2.19 -14.75 11.37
C HIS A 40 1.26 -14.55 12.57
N VAL A 41 1.84 -14.29 13.74
CA VAL A 41 1.11 -13.97 14.97
C VAL A 41 0.36 -12.64 14.79
N VAL A 42 1.02 -11.61 14.24
CA VAL A 42 0.40 -10.31 13.94
C VAL A 42 -0.75 -10.45 12.94
N GLN A 43 -0.55 -11.21 11.85
CA GLN A 43 -1.60 -11.50 10.87
C GLN A 43 -2.81 -12.17 11.54
N LYS A 44 -2.57 -13.16 12.41
CA LYS A 44 -3.65 -13.89 13.09
C LYS A 44 -4.41 -13.02 14.09
N CYS A 45 -3.73 -12.12 14.80
CA CYS A 45 -4.39 -11.10 15.62
C CYS A 45 -5.38 -10.28 14.79
N ILE A 46 -4.95 -9.79 13.62
CA ILE A 46 -5.79 -8.99 12.72
C ILE A 46 -7.02 -9.77 12.20
N GLU A 47 -6.86 -11.06 11.87
CA GLU A 47 -7.93 -11.90 11.35
C GLU A 47 -9.00 -12.26 12.40
N CYS A 48 -8.60 -12.48 13.65
CA CYS A 48 -9.40 -13.22 14.62
C CYS A 48 -9.79 -12.41 15.86
N MET A 49 -9.26 -11.20 16.05
CA MET A 49 -9.54 -10.39 17.23
C MET A 49 -10.41 -9.17 16.91
N PRO A 50 -11.31 -8.76 17.82
CA PRO A 50 -12.02 -7.49 17.67
C PRO A 50 -11.04 -6.31 17.62
N GLN A 51 -11.26 -5.40 16.66
CA GLN A 51 -10.35 -4.28 16.36
C GLN A 51 -9.99 -3.41 17.58
N GLN A 52 -10.90 -3.27 18.54
CA GLN A 52 -10.68 -2.52 19.78
C GLN A 52 -9.47 -3.05 20.59
N HIS A 53 -9.21 -4.36 20.55
CA HIS A 53 -8.12 -5.00 21.30
C HIS A 53 -6.78 -5.00 20.55
N ILE A 54 -6.78 -4.64 19.26
CA ILE A 54 -5.59 -4.66 18.41
C ILE A 54 -5.33 -3.30 17.75
N SER A 55 -5.92 -2.24 18.32
CA SER A 55 -5.80 -0.88 17.78
C SER A 55 -4.36 -0.38 17.74
N PHE A 56 -3.54 -0.81 18.72
CA PHE A 56 -2.11 -0.51 18.80
C PHE A 56 -1.33 -1.03 17.58
N ILE A 57 -1.74 -2.15 16.98
CA ILE A 57 -1.10 -2.69 15.76
C ILE A 57 -1.17 -1.65 14.64
N TYR A 58 -2.37 -1.11 14.39
CA TYR A 58 -2.57 -0.13 13.32
C TYR A 58 -1.88 1.20 13.62
N GLN A 59 -1.85 1.62 14.88
CA GLN A 59 -1.19 2.86 15.30
C GLN A 59 0.33 2.79 15.10
N ASN A 60 0.95 1.65 15.42
CA ASN A 60 2.39 1.46 15.24
C ASN A 60 2.79 1.37 13.75
N MET A 61 1.87 1.00 12.87
CA MET A 61 2.14 0.92 11.42
C MET A 61 2.03 2.27 10.70
N TYR A 62 1.42 3.28 11.32
CA TYR A 62 1.24 4.60 10.72
C TYR A 62 2.59 5.26 10.44
N GLY A 63 2.75 5.81 9.23
CA GLY A 63 4.00 6.39 8.75
C GLY A 63 5.01 5.36 8.21
N HIS A 64 4.74 4.06 8.34
CA HIS A 64 5.57 2.97 7.83
C HIS A 64 4.85 2.13 6.77
N VAL A 65 3.63 2.51 6.35
CA VAL A 65 2.77 1.67 5.51
C VAL A 65 3.40 1.35 4.16
N VAL A 66 4.07 2.33 3.53
CA VAL A 66 4.72 2.13 2.23
C VAL A 66 5.90 1.15 2.34
N GLU A 67 6.75 1.35 3.34
CA GLU A 67 7.91 0.49 3.60
C GLU A 67 7.46 -0.95 3.88
N LEU A 68 6.47 -1.11 4.77
CA LEU A 68 5.90 -2.42 5.10
C LEU A 68 5.24 -3.07 3.88
N SER A 69 4.57 -2.31 3.02
CA SER A 69 3.95 -2.83 1.80
C SER A 69 4.95 -3.40 0.80
N ALA A 70 6.18 -2.89 0.78
CA ALA A 70 7.28 -3.39 -0.04
C ALA A 70 8.19 -4.40 0.71
N HIS A 71 7.81 -4.81 1.92
CA HIS A 71 8.56 -5.78 2.70
C HIS A 71 8.04 -7.22 2.48
N GLN A 72 8.94 -8.21 2.45
CA GLN A 72 8.62 -9.61 2.19
C GLN A 72 7.57 -10.21 3.16
N TYR A 73 7.55 -9.73 4.41
CA TYR A 73 6.57 -10.14 5.42
C TYR A 73 5.52 -9.05 5.67
N GLY A 74 5.95 -7.78 5.67
CA GLY A 74 5.07 -6.64 5.93
C GLY A 74 3.92 -6.53 4.93
N CYS A 75 4.15 -6.89 3.65
CA CYS A 75 3.12 -6.82 2.63
C CYS A 75 1.91 -7.71 2.97
N ARG A 76 2.15 -8.84 3.65
CA ARG A 76 1.08 -9.77 4.09
C ARG A 76 0.28 -9.19 5.24
N VAL A 77 0.94 -8.52 6.18
CA VAL A 77 0.28 -7.82 7.29
C VAL A 77 -0.62 -6.70 6.77
N ILE A 78 -0.11 -5.86 5.86
CA ILE A 78 -0.90 -4.77 5.25
C ILE A 78 -2.12 -5.33 4.52
N GLN A 79 -1.99 -6.42 3.76
CA GLN A 79 -3.12 -7.09 3.13
C GLN A 79 -4.18 -7.53 4.15
N ARG A 80 -3.79 -8.15 5.27
CA ARG A 80 -4.74 -8.50 6.34
C ARG A 80 -5.43 -7.28 6.93
N VAL A 81 -4.71 -6.16 7.11
CA VAL A 81 -5.34 -4.94 7.59
C VAL A 81 -6.39 -4.44 6.61
N LEU A 82 -6.09 -4.41 5.30
CA LEU A 82 -7.04 -3.97 4.28
C LEU A 82 -8.27 -4.89 4.16
N GLU A 83 -8.12 -6.18 4.43
CA GLU A 83 -9.20 -7.18 4.33
C GLU A 83 -10.09 -7.24 5.58
N TYR A 84 -9.52 -7.10 6.78
CA TYR A 84 -10.23 -7.35 8.05
C TYR A 84 -10.47 -6.09 8.89
N CYS A 85 -9.76 -4.98 8.64
CA CYS A 85 -10.01 -3.73 9.33
C CYS A 85 -11.10 -2.93 8.62
N ASN A 86 -12.30 -2.90 9.21
CA ASN A 86 -13.46 -2.14 8.74
C ASN A 86 -13.55 -0.74 9.34
N HIS A 87 -12.57 -0.29 10.13
CA HIS A 87 -12.61 1.02 10.76
C HIS A 87 -12.28 2.14 9.75
N PRO A 88 -13.22 3.05 9.42
CA PRO A 88 -13.04 3.99 8.31
C PRO A 88 -11.79 4.87 8.41
N SER A 89 -11.48 5.39 9.60
CA SER A 89 -10.31 6.24 9.80
C SER A 89 -8.98 5.49 9.62
N ILE A 90 -8.91 4.22 10.06
CA ILE A 90 -7.69 3.41 9.94
C ILE A 90 -7.48 3.05 8.46
N GLN A 91 -8.54 2.59 7.79
CA GLN A 91 -8.48 2.34 6.35
C GLN A 91 -8.04 3.59 5.59
N LYS A 92 -8.65 4.74 5.88
CA LYS A 92 -8.30 6.01 5.22
C LYS A 92 -6.81 6.35 5.38
N ASN A 93 -6.26 6.22 6.58
CA ASN A 93 -4.85 6.55 6.85
C ASN A 93 -3.91 5.63 6.04
N ILE A 94 -4.14 4.32 6.09
CA ILE A 94 -3.33 3.33 5.37
C ILE A 94 -3.42 3.56 3.85
N LEU A 95 -4.63 3.76 3.33
CA LEU A 95 -4.85 4.03 1.92
C LEU A 95 -4.17 5.34 1.48
N SER A 96 -4.17 6.37 2.33
CA SER A 96 -3.50 7.65 2.03
C SER A 96 -2.00 7.46 1.81
N GLU A 97 -1.32 6.75 2.70
CA GLU A 97 0.12 6.48 2.57
C GLU A 97 0.42 5.64 1.31
N ILE A 98 -0.38 4.59 1.04
CA ILE A 98 -0.20 3.79 -0.19
C ILE A 98 -0.39 4.65 -1.43
N MET A 99 -1.37 5.54 -1.43
CA MET A 99 -1.70 6.41 -2.57
C MET A 99 -0.56 7.35 -2.94
N GLU A 100 0.23 7.82 -1.97
CA GLU A 100 1.39 8.69 -2.22
C GLU A 100 2.44 8.01 -3.11
N GLN A 101 2.63 6.70 -2.93
CA GLN A 101 3.69 5.92 -3.60
C GLN A 101 3.13 4.79 -4.48
N ILE A 102 1.85 4.87 -4.86
CA ILE A 102 1.11 3.78 -5.52
C ILE A 102 1.76 3.33 -6.83
N TYR A 103 2.33 4.26 -7.59
CA TYR A 103 3.01 3.94 -8.86
C TYR A 103 4.26 3.06 -8.63
N TRP A 104 5.02 3.37 -7.59
CA TRP A 104 6.22 2.60 -7.26
C TRP A 104 5.83 1.25 -6.67
N LEU A 105 4.88 1.23 -5.72
CA LEU A 105 4.36 -0.01 -5.12
C LEU A 105 3.77 -0.96 -6.17
N ALA A 106 3.08 -0.45 -7.19
CA ALA A 106 2.52 -1.27 -8.28
C ALA A 106 3.59 -2.02 -9.09
N LYS A 107 4.84 -1.56 -9.07
CA LYS A 107 5.98 -2.21 -9.74
C LYS A 107 6.87 -3.02 -8.79
N ASP A 108 6.71 -2.83 -7.49
CA ASP A 108 7.47 -3.55 -6.48
C ASP A 108 7.08 -5.04 -6.45
N GLN A 109 8.04 -5.91 -6.13
CA GLN A 109 7.85 -7.36 -6.13
C GLN A 109 6.84 -7.84 -5.07
N TYR A 110 6.63 -7.07 -4.00
CA TYR A 110 5.65 -7.35 -2.94
C TYR A 110 4.50 -6.35 -2.95
N GLY A 111 4.80 -5.06 -3.13
CA GLY A 111 3.83 -3.97 -3.11
C GLY A 111 2.71 -4.10 -4.13
N ASN A 112 2.97 -4.74 -5.28
CA ASN A 112 1.97 -4.91 -6.33
C ASN A 112 0.74 -5.69 -5.83
N TYR A 113 0.94 -6.66 -4.94
CA TYR A 113 -0.15 -7.45 -4.35
C TYR A 113 -0.97 -6.63 -3.36
N VAL A 114 -0.33 -5.72 -2.61
CA VAL A 114 -1.03 -4.80 -1.69
C VAL A 114 -1.95 -3.87 -2.47
N VAL A 115 -1.47 -3.33 -3.60
CA VAL A 115 -2.26 -2.44 -4.46
C VAL A 115 -3.45 -3.18 -5.09
N GLN A 116 -3.29 -4.45 -5.44
CA GLN A 116 -4.35 -5.28 -6.04
C GLN A 116 -5.45 -5.66 -5.04
N VAL A 117 -5.10 -5.89 -3.76
CA VAL A 117 -6.07 -6.32 -2.73
C VAL A 117 -7.12 -5.25 -2.43
N SER A 118 -6.74 -3.97 -2.47
CA SER A 118 -7.72 -2.91 -2.23
C SER A 118 -8.51 -2.62 -3.50
N HIS A 119 -9.78 -2.99 -3.49
CA HIS A 119 -10.73 -2.71 -4.57
C HIS A 119 -10.80 -1.22 -4.91
N THR A 120 -10.65 -0.34 -3.91
CA THR A 120 -10.59 1.12 -4.08
C THR A 120 -9.28 1.56 -4.73
N LEU A 121 -8.13 1.03 -4.32
CA LEU A 121 -6.83 1.40 -4.91
C LEU A 121 -6.68 0.90 -6.34
N TYR A 122 -7.19 -0.29 -6.66
CA TYR A 122 -7.15 -0.81 -8.02
C TYR A 122 -7.90 0.11 -8.99
N TYR A 123 -9.10 0.58 -8.61
CA TYR A 123 -9.85 1.51 -9.43
C TYR A 123 -9.12 2.85 -9.61
N VAL A 124 -8.55 3.40 -8.54
CA VAL A 124 -7.78 4.66 -8.61
C VAL A 124 -6.50 4.49 -9.44
N LEU A 125 -5.79 3.37 -9.33
CA LEU A 125 -4.62 3.07 -10.16
C LEU A 125 -5.01 2.96 -11.64
N VAL A 126 -6.10 2.25 -11.96
CA VAL A 126 -6.61 2.13 -13.32
C VAL A 126 -7.01 3.51 -13.86
N LEU A 127 -7.73 4.32 -13.08
CA LEU A 127 -8.05 5.70 -13.47
C LEU A 127 -6.80 6.55 -13.68
N TYR A 128 -5.82 6.47 -12.79
CA TYR A 128 -4.55 7.20 -12.91
C TYR A 128 -3.79 6.80 -14.18
N ILE A 129 -3.71 5.50 -14.49
CA ILE A 129 -3.08 5.00 -15.72
C ILE A 129 -3.84 5.50 -16.94
N ILE A 130 -5.18 5.41 -16.95
CA ILE A 130 -6.02 5.88 -18.06
C ILE A 130 -5.83 7.39 -18.27
N ILE A 131 -5.83 8.18 -17.20
CA ILE A 131 -5.66 9.64 -17.26
C ILE A 131 -4.26 9.98 -17.79
N ASN A 132 -3.20 9.35 -17.29
CA ASN A 132 -1.84 9.63 -17.75
C ASN A 132 -1.57 9.15 -19.18
N GLN A 133 -2.13 8.01 -19.60
CA GLN A 133 -2.08 7.57 -21.00
C GLN A 133 -2.86 8.53 -21.91
N SER A 134 -4.01 9.03 -21.46
CA SER A 134 -4.80 10.01 -22.21
C SER A 134 -4.10 11.36 -22.30
N LEU A 135 -3.47 11.83 -21.21
CA LEU A 135 -2.69 13.06 -21.18
C LEU A 135 -1.43 12.95 -22.05
N THR A 136 -0.71 11.83 -22.01
CA THR A 136 0.45 11.59 -22.89
C THR A 136 0.03 11.45 -24.36
N ALA A 137 -1.10 10.82 -24.67
CA ALA A 137 -1.65 10.77 -26.02
C ALA A 137 -2.09 12.16 -26.52
N ALA A 138 -2.75 12.95 -25.67
CA ALA A 138 -3.12 14.33 -25.96
C ALA A 138 -1.88 15.20 -26.19
N TRP A 139 -0.84 15.05 -25.36
CA TRP A 139 0.46 15.73 -25.54
C TRP A 139 1.13 15.34 -26.86
N ARG A 140 1.19 14.03 -27.19
CA ARG A 140 1.74 13.56 -28.48
C ARG A 140 0.97 14.14 -29.67
N SER A 141 -0.35 14.25 -29.55
CA SER A 141 -1.21 14.80 -30.60
C SER A 141 -1.02 16.32 -30.74
N ALA A 142 -0.99 17.06 -29.63
CA ALA A 142 -0.69 18.48 -29.61
C ALA A 142 0.70 18.79 -30.17
N PHE A 143 1.71 18.00 -29.77
CA PHE A 143 3.07 18.09 -30.29
C PHE A 143 3.13 17.80 -31.78
N ALA A 144 2.43 16.76 -32.27
CA ALA A 144 2.35 16.46 -33.71
C ALA A 144 1.68 17.60 -34.51
N VAL A 145 0.62 18.22 -33.98
CA VAL A 145 -0.06 19.36 -34.62
C VAL A 145 0.83 20.61 -34.64
N CYS A 146 1.52 20.91 -33.53
CA CYS A 146 2.48 22.01 -33.47
C CYS A 146 3.66 21.79 -34.42
N ASN A 147 4.18 20.56 -34.48
CA ASN A 147 5.28 20.20 -35.38
C ASN A 147 4.83 20.28 -36.86
N TYR A 148 3.63 19.80 -37.18
CA TYR A 148 3.03 19.95 -38.51
C TYR A 148 2.85 21.41 -38.92
N LYS A 149 2.40 22.28 -38.00
CA LYS A 149 2.31 23.73 -38.24
C LYS A 149 3.68 24.38 -38.44
N ALA A 150 4.68 24.03 -37.63
CA ALA A 150 6.04 24.56 -37.73
C ALA A 150 6.74 24.17 -39.06
N ILE A 151 6.55 22.92 -39.51
CA ILE A 151 7.03 22.44 -40.82
C ILE A 151 6.37 23.22 -41.96
N ARG A 152 5.07 23.53 -41.87
CA ARG A 152 4.33 24.26 -42.90
C ARG A 152 4.67 25.76 -42.96
N THR A 153 5.07 26.37 -41.85
CA THR A 153 5.44 27.80 -41.77
C THR A 153 6.94 28.06 -41.89
N GLY A 154 7.77 27.01 -42.02
CA GLY A 154 9.22 27.14 -42.23
C GLY A 154 10.01 27.58 -40.99
N ILE A 155 9.43 27.48 -39.79
CA ILE A 155 10.08 27.85 -38.53
C ILE A 155 11.05 26.73 -38.12
N ARG A 156 12.34 27.06 -37.91
CA ARG A 156 13.37 26.07 -37.52
C ARG A 156 13.08 25.50 -36.13
N GLN A 157 13.13 24.17 -36.04
CA GLN A 157 12.79 23.34 -34.88
C GLN A 157 13.52 23.71 -33.57
N SER A 158 14.72 24.30 -33.68
CA SER A 158 15.56 24.70 -32.53
C SER A 158 14.96 25.80 -31.65
N SER A 159 13.97 26.57 -32.14
CA SER A 159 13.33 27.65 -31.36
C SER A 159 12.18 27.17 -30.47
N LEU A 160 11.66 25.95 -30.67
CA LEU A 160 10.47 25.45 -29.97
C LEU A 160 10.82 24.69 -28.67
N GLU A 161 12.03 24.13 -28.58
CA GLU A 161 12.47 23.37 -27.40
C GLU A 161 12.83 24.29 -26.21
N GLU A 162 13.25 25.54 -26.44
CA GLU A 162 13.61 26.50 -25.38
C GLU A 162 12.43 27.16 -24.66
N HIS A 163 11.20 27.08 -25.19
CA HIS A 163 10.02 27.74 -24.60
C HIS A 163 9.09 26.80 -23.81
N LEU A 164 9.41 25.50 -23.75
CA LEU A 164 8.56 24.47 -23.13
C LEU A 164 9.26 23.67 -22.00
N ALA A 165 10.45 24.10 -21.57
CA ALA A 165 11.10 23.66 -20.33
C ALA A 165 10.74 24.62 -19.17
#